data_AF-A0A9N9ABE3-F1
#
_entry.id   AF-A0A9N9ABE3-F1
#
_cell.length_a   1.000
_cell.length_b   1.000
_cell.length_c   1.000
_cell.angle_alpha   90.00
_cell.angle_beta   90.00
_cell.angle_gamma   90.00
#
_symmetry.space_group_name_H-M   'P 1'
#
loop_
_entity.id
_entity.type
_entity.pdbx_description
1 polymer ?
#
loop_
_entity_poly.entity_id
_entity_poly.type
_entity_poly.pdbx_seq_one_letter_code
_entity_poly.pdbx_strand_id
1 'polypeptide(L)'
;MENKRRKIEEESINTAETDTSDDDSEGVVVDDESSSDDSEIYRLGQKRSRSKKTTAEDFAGAMNRILSSRTKAADQHAPILSRSKGIERQINQEKSEQRARKAAAMEKKKQASKDRVKTQFTTFEHEKRLSRIATKGVVQLFNAIKMAQKTAEEAVEAAGGDGKLTIRQAKDVASMSKKTFLDILKSGVNKD
;
A
#
# COMPACT_ATOMS: atom_id res chain seq x y z
N MET A 1 -39.70 -38.43 -38.39
CA MET A 1 -39.19 -38.14 -37.03
C MET A 1 -38.24 -36.95 -37.16
N GLU A 2 -38.81 -35.77 -36.99
CA GLU A 2 -38.22 -34.46 -37.22
C GLU A 2 -37.12 -34.17 -36.17
N ASN A 3 -35.87 -33.93 -36.58
CA ASN A 3 -34.80 -33.52 -35.66
C ASN A 3 -34.79 -32.00 -35.50
N LYS A 4 -35.49 -31.56 -34.44
CA LYS A 4 -35.62 -30.18 -33.96
C LYS A 4 -34.25 -29.64 -33.52
N ARG A 5 -33.57 -28.90 -34.41
CA ARG A 5 -32.39 -28.08 -34.09
C ARG A 5 -32.81 -26.99 -33.09
N ARG A 6 -32.25 -27.01 -31.89
CA ARG A 6 -32.41 -25.92 -30.91
C ARG A 6 -31.54 -24.75 -31.36
N LYS A 7 -32.20 -23.67 -31.74
CA LYS A 7 -31.67 -22.32 -31.87
C LYS A 7 -31.33 -21.83 -30.46
N ILE A 8 -30.06 -21.54 -30.20
CA ILE A 8 -29.64 -20.86 -28.97
C ILE A 8 -29.62 -19.38 -29.33
N GLU A 9 -30.59 -18.65 -28.80
CA GLU A 9 -30.67 -17.19 -28.88
C GLU A 9 -29.71 -16.59 -27.86
N GLU A 10 -29.01 -15.54 -28.30
CA GLU A 10 -28.11 -14.72 -27.51
C GLU A 10 -28.92 -13.97 -26.44
N GLU A 11 -28.82 -14.43 -25.19
CA GLU A 11 -29.34 -13.69 -24.04
C GLU A 11 -28.23 -12.79 -23.51
N SER A 12 -28.39 -11.48 -23.77
CA SER A 12 -27.57 -10.40 -23.24
C SER A 12 -27.55 -10.44 -21.72
N ILE A 13 -26.42 -10.83 -21.13
CA ILE A 13 -26.19 -10.72 -19.70
C ILE A 13 -26.03 -9.24 -19.37
N ASN A 14 -27.13 -8.61 -18.93
CA ASN A 14 -27.11 -7.39 -18.15
C ASN A 14 -26.40 -7.68 -16.83
N THR A 15 -25.10 -7.37 -16.76
CA THR A 15 -24.39 -7.32 -15.49
C THR A 15 -24.88 -6.07 -14.74
N ALA A 16 -25.77 -6.33 -13.79
CA ALA A 16 -26.26 -5.39 -12.82
C ALA A 16 -25.10 -4.64 -12.16
N GLU A 17 -25.30 -3.32 -12.09
CA GLU A 17 -24.60 -2.34 -11.27
C GLU A 17 -24.15 -2.95 -9.93
N THR A 18 -22.84 -3.10 -9.76
CA THR A 18 -22.21 -3.15 -8.44
C THR A 18 -21.56 -1.80 -8.24
N ASP A 19 -22.31 -0.89 -7.64
CA ASP A 19 -21.78 0.34 -7.05
C ASP A 19 -20.93 -0.06 -5.83
N THR A 20 -19.69 -0.46 -6.09
CA THR A 20 -18.65 -0.50 -5.07
C THR A 20 -17.99 0.86 -5.07
N SER A 21 -18.61 1.81 -4.36
CA SER A 21 -17.93 2.98 -3.84
C SER A 21 -16.86 2.52 -2.83
N ASP A 22 -15.71 2.10 -3.34
CA ASP A 22 -14.46 2.03 -2.55
C ASP A 22 -13.99 3.47 -2.32
N ASP A 23 -14.65 4.14 -1.39
CA ASP A 23 -14.09 5.23 -0.61
C ASP A 23 -13.39 4.63 0.61
N ASP A 24 -12.35 3.82 0.38
CA ASP A 24 -11.34 3.61 1.40
C ASP A 24 -10.27 4.69 1.23
N SER A 25 -10.63 5.85 1.75
CA SER A 25 -9.67 6.74 2.36
C SER A 25 -8.89 5.94 3.39
N GLU A 26 -7.79 5.32 2.96
CA GLU A 26 -6.70 4.83 3.80
C GLU A 26 -6.03 6.04 4.47
N GLY A 27 -6.77 6.64 5.40
CA GLY A 27 -6.23 7.43 6.45
C GLY A 27 -5.29 6.51 7.19
N VAL A 28 -4.00 6.76 7.06
CA VAL A 28 -2.98 6.17 7.92
C VAL A 28 -3.31 6.64 9.33
N VAL A 29 -4.20 5.90 10.00
CA VAL A 29 -4.22 5.79 11.45
C VAL A 29 -2.84 5.24 11.77
N VAL A 30 -1.95 6.13 12.16
CA VAL A 30 -0.78 5.72 12.93
C VAL A 30 -1.37 5.26 14.24
N ASP A 31 -1.78 4.00 14.25
CA ASP A 31 -2.01 3.23 15.45
C ASP A 31 -0.68 3.20 16.18
N ASP A 32 -0.49 4.19 17.05
CA ASP A 32 0.51 4.14 18.10
C ASP A 32 0.00 3.15 19.14
N GLU A 33 -0.15 1.89 18.73
CA GLU A 33 -0.08 0.79 19.66
C GLU A 33 1.35 0.82 20.20
N SER A 34 1.51 1.57 21.29
CA SER A 34 2.45 1.22 22.34
C SER A 34 2.12 -0.22 22.75
N SER A 35 2.61 -1.18 21.97
CA SER A 35 2.90 -2.51 22.43
C SER A 35 3.81 -2.32 23.63
N SER A 36 3.19 -2.32 24.81
CA SER A 36 3.84 -2.70 26.03
C SER A 36 4.26 -4.14 25.83
N ASP A 37 5.34 -4.33 25.08
CA ASP A 37 6.15 -5.52 25.10
C ASP A 37 6.48 -5.71 26.58
N ASP A 38 5.71 -6.62 27.20
CA ASP A 38 6.00 -7.21 28.48
C ASP A 38 7.32 -7.93 28.29
N SER A 39 8.37 -7.12 28.30
CA SER A 39 9.72 -7.56 28.09
C SER A 39 10.01 -8.36 29.35
N GLU A 40 9.82 -9.67 29.27
CA GLU A 40 10.55 -10.67 30.04
C GLU A 40 12.04 -10.51 29.69
N ILE A 41 12.60 -9.36 30.06
CA ILE A 41 14.01 -9.18 30.25
C ILE A 41 14.27 -10.00 31.51
N TYR A 42 14.80 -11.20 31.31
CA TYR A 42 15.59 -11.90 32.30
C TYR A 42 16.67 -10.94 32.84
N ARG A 43 16.28 -10.10 33.80
CA ARG A 43 17.18 -9.25 34.56
C ARG A 43 17.91 -10.17 35.52
N LEU A 44 18.98 -10.77 35.01
CA LEU A 44 20.01 -11.40 35.80
C LEU A 44 20.43 -10.40 36.91
N GLY A 45 20.07 -10.70 38.15
CA GLY A 45 20.83 -10.28 39.32
C GLY A 45 20.71 -8.85 39.82
N GLN A 46 19.59 -8.14 39.65
CA GLN A 46 19.33 -6.94 40.47
C GLN A 46 18.32 -7.22 41.57
N LYS A 47 18.83 -7.33 42.80
CA LYS A 47 18.02 -7.39 44.03
C LYS A 47 17.09 -6.18 44.05
N ARG A 48 15.80 -6.38 43.73
CA ARG A 48 14.76 -5.41 44.05
C ARG A 48 14.71 -5.30 45.57
N SER A 49 15.33 -4.27 46.13
CA SER A 49 15.15 -3.94 47.54
C SER A 49 13.64 -3.71 47.72
N ARG A 50 12.99 -4.56 48.51
CA ARG A 50 11.58 -4.38 48.86
C ARG A 50 11.39 -2.95 49.34
N SER A 51 10.45 -2.23 48.73
CA SER A 51 10.01 -0.91 49.18
C SER A 51 9.68 -1.00 50.66
N LYS A 52 10.51 -0.39 51.51
CA LYS A 52 10.16 -0.19 52.93
C LYS A 52 8.86 0.61 52.94
N LYS A 53 7.88 0.20 53.75
CA LYS A 53 6.64 0.96 53.92
C LYS A 53 7.04 2.36 54.41
N THR A 54 6.74 3.39 53.63
CA THR A 54 6.97 4.78 54.04
C THR A 54 6.05 5.08 55.22
N THR A 55 6.62 5.52 56.33
CA THR A 55 5.82 5.96 57.48
C THR A 55 5.27 7.37 57.20
N ALA A 56 4.23 7.78 57.94
CA ALA A 56 3.70 9.14 57.83
C ALA A 56 4.77 10.20 58.18
N GLU A 57 5.72 9.86 59.06
CA GLU A 57 6.85 10.70 59.42
C GLU A 57 7.86 10.87 58.28
N ASP A 58 8.13 9.79 57.52
CA ASP A 58 8.97 9.88 56.30
C ASP A 58 8.32 10.78 55.24
N PHE A 59 7.00 10.70 55.10
CA PHE A 59 6.24 11.54 54.18
C PHE A 59 6.24 13.02 54.63
N ALA A 60 6.00 13.28 55.91
CA ALA A 60 6.05 14.63 56.47
C ALA A 60 7.46 15.23 56.38
N GLY A 61 8.50 14.43 56.61
CA GLY A 61 9.90 14.83 56.43
C GLY A 61 10.24 15.15 54.98
N ALA A 62 9.74 14.36 54.03
CA ALA A 62 9.89 14.63 52.60
C ALA A 62 9.16 15.92 52.17
N MET A 63 7.93 16.13 52.64
CA MET A 63 7.15 17.35 52.38
C MET A 63 7.84 18.59 52.95
N ASN A 64 8.32 18.54 54.20
CA ASN A 64 9.08 19.64 54.79
C ASN A 64 10.37 19.93 54.04
N ARG A 65 11.07 18.90 53.55
CA ARG A 65 12.28 19.07 52.75
C ARG A 65 12.00 19.67 51.36
N ILE A 66 10.86 19.34 50.75
CA ILE A 66 10.41 19.93 49.49
C ILE A 66 10.06 21.41 49.70
N LEU A 67 9.27 21.72 50.72
CA LEU A 67 8.86 23.08 51.08
C LEU A 67 10.03 23.97 51.50
N SER A 68 11.02 23.39 52.18
CA SER A 68 12.24 24.08 52.60
C SER A 68 13.26 24.24 51.46
N SER A 69 13.10 23.50 50.35
CA SER A 69 14.01 23.62 49.20
C SER A 69 13.60 24.79 48.30
N ARG A 70 14.47 25.80 48.22
CA ARG A 70 14.28 26.92 47.28
C ARG A 70 14.87 26.55 45.91
N THR A 71 14.10 26.75 44.84
CA THR A 71 14.57 26.61 43.45
C THR A 71 15.47 27.79 43.08
N LYS A 72 16.44 27.56 42.17
CA LYS A 72 17.23 28.65 41.59
C LYS A 72 16.31 29.51 40.73
N ALA A 73 16.57 30.82 40.66
CA ALA A 73 15.75 31.75 39.88
C ALA A 73 15.54 31.32 38.41
N ALA A 74 16.55 30.68 37.81
CA ALA A 74 16.48 30.14 36.45
C ALA A 74 15.47 28.99 36.28
N ASP A 75 15.21 28.21 37.34
CA ASP A 75 14.33 27.05 37.31
C ASP A 75 12.91 27.38 37.81
N GLN A 76 12.64 28.63 38.22
CA GLN A 76 11.33 29.07 38.73
C GLN A 76 10.22 29.03 37.66
N HIS A 77 10.58 29.20 36.39
CA HIS A 77 9.66 29.18 35.26
C HIS A 77 9.61 27.83 34.55
N ALA A 78 10.42 26.86 34.99
CA ALA A 78 10.44 25.52 34.43
C ALA A 78 9.30 24.67 35.06
N PRO A 79 8.68 23.77 34.30
CA PRO A 79 7.63 22.89 34.83
C PRO A 79 8.17 22.04 35.99
N ILE A 80 7.30 21.72 36.96
CA ILE A 80 7.62 21.16 38.28
C ILE A 80 8.45 19.85 38.22
N LEU A 81 8.41 19.13 37.10
CA LEU A 81 9.15 17.87 36.84
C LEU A 81 10.47 18.04 36.05
N SER A 82 10.86 19.24 35.65
CA SER A 82 12.10 19.52 34.89
C SER A 82 13.41 19.23 35.65
N ARG A 83 13.36 19.08 36.98
CA ARG A 83 14.56 18.78 37.78
C ARG A 83 15.16 17.42 37.42
N SER A 84 14.37 16.45 36.97
CA SER A 84 14.88 15.20 36.41
C SER A 84 15.23 15.39 34.92
N LYS A 85 16.40 15.97 34.67
CA LYS A 85 16.94 16.23 33.32
C LYS A 85 16.97 15.00 32.39
N GLY A 86 16.85 13.78 32.92
CA GLY A 86 16.81 12.56 32.12
C GLY A 86 15.55 12.43 31.26
N ILE A 87 14.37 12.68 31.84
CA ILE A 87 13.08 12.54 31.14
C ILE A 87 12.93 13.65 30.09
N GLU A 88 13.32 14.88 30.43
CA GLU A 88 13.30 16.00 29.49
C GLU A 88 14.24 15.77 28.29
N ARG A 89 15.44 15.24 28.54
CA ARG A 89 16.36 14.86 27.45
C ARG A 89 15.79 13.77 26.57
N GLN A 90 15.15 12.75 27.15
CA GLN A 90 14.51 11.67 26.37
C GLN A 90 13.36 12.20 25.51
N ILE A 91 12.48 13.02 26.07
CA ILE A 91 11.36 13.63 25.31
C ILE A 91 11.87 14.53 24.19
N ASN A 92 12.90 15.34 24.45
CA ASN A 92 13.49 16.21 23.42
C ASN A 92 14.21 15.40 22.34
N GLN A 93 14.92 14.34 22.73
CA GLN A 93 15.56 13.41 21.82
C GLN A 93 14.52 12.73 20.92
N GLU A 94 13.48 12.17 21.50
CA GLU A 94 12.39 11.52 20.78
C GLU A 94 11.68 12.49 19.81
N LYS A 95 11.37 13.72 20.27
CA LYS A 95 10.81 14.76 19.38
C LYS A 95 11.73 15.08 18.22
N SER A 96 13.05 15.13 18.44
CA SER A 96 14.02 15.40 17.39
C SER A 96 14.12 14.24 16.39
N GLU A 97 14.09 13.01 16.88
CA GLU A 97 14.10 11.78 16.07
C GLU A 97 12.83 11.64 15.25
N GLN A 98 11.66 11.92 15.85
CA GLN A 98 10.39 11.95 15.13
C GLN A 98 10.39 13.00 14.02
N ARG A 99 10.94 14.20 14.27
CA ARG A 99 11.09 15.24 13.23
C ARG A 99 12.03 14.79 12.12
N ALA A 100 13.18 14.19 12.45
CA ALA A 100 14.13 13.67 11.48
C ALA A 100 13.49 12.55 10.62
N ARG A 101 12.77 11.62 11.25
CA ARG A 101 12.04 10.55 10.57
C ARG A 101 10.98 11.09 9.62
N LYS A 102 10.20 12.08 10.07
CA LYS A 102 9.20 12.76 9.22
C LYS A 102 9.84 13.48 8.03
N ALA A 103 10.95 14.19 8.26
CA ALA A 103 11.69 14.87 7.20
C ALA A 103 12.23 13.88 6.14
N ALA A 104 12.83 12.77 6.57
CA ALA A 104 13.33 11.73 5.69
C ALA A 104 12.18 11.05 4.89
N ALA A 105 11.04 10.79 5.52
CA ALA A 105 9.87 10.24 4.83
C ALA A 105 9.30 11.21 3.79
N MET A 106 9.25 12.51 4.11
CA MET A 106 8.81 13.57 3.19
C MET A 106 9.77 13.70 2.01
N GLU A 107 11.08 13.60 2.23
CA GLU A 107 12.07 13.62 1.17
C GLU A 107 11.92 12.40 0.25
N LYS A 108 11.82 11.18 0.81
CA LYS A 108 11.58 9.96 0.02
C LYS A 108 10.30 10.06 -0.80
N LYS A 109 9.23 10.61 -0.23
CA LYS A 109 7.97 10.86 -0.94
C LYS A 109 8.14 11.89 -2.05
N LYS A 110 8.90 12.96 -1.81
CA LYS A 110 9.21 13.99 -2.82
C LYS A 110 10.02 13.42 -3.98
N GLN A 111 11.01 12.58 -3.70
CA GLN A 111 11.80 11.87 -4.72
C GLN A 111 10.91 10.93 -5.55
N ALA A 112 10.04 10.14 -4.91
CA ALA A 112 9.10 9.26 -5.60
C ALA A 112 8.06 10.02 -6.45
N SER A 113 7.68 11.23 -6.03
CA SER A 113 6.71 12.06 -6.77
C SER A 113 7.35 13.02 -7.79
N LYS A 114 8.68 13.02 -7.95
CA LYS A 114 9.40 14.02 -8.76
C LYS A 114 8.91 14.07 -10.21
N ASP A 115 8.63 12.91 -10.78
CA ASP A 115 8.22 12.80 -12.19
C ASP A 115 6.70 12.60 -12.36
N ARG A 116 5.94 12.59 -11.26
CA ARG A 116 4.48 12.40 -11.26
C ARG A 116 3.76 13.74 -11.18
N VAL A 117 3.01 14.09 -12.22
CA VAL A 117 2.06 15.22 -12.18
C VAL A 117 0.90 14.84 -11.25
N LYS A 118 0.66 15.65 -10.21
CA LYS A 118 -0.51 15.47 -9.34
C LYS A 118 -1.74 16.02 -10.03
N THR A 119 -2.78 15.20 -10.06
CA THR A 119 -4.09 15.55 -10.60
C THR A 119 -4.71 16.64 -9.73
N GLN A 120 -5.32 17.66 -10.35
CA GLN A 120 -6.06 18.71 -9.64
C GLN A 120 -7.55 18.34 -9.65
N PHE A 121 -8.32 18.82 -8.66
CA PHE A 121 -9.76 18.52 -8.57
C PHE A 121 -10.53 18.89 -9.85
N THR A 122 -10.15 20.00 -10.49
CA THR A 122 -10.78 20.48 -11.74
C THR A 122 -10.47 19.62 -12.97
N THR A 123 -9.33 18.92 -12.99
CA THR A 123 -8.91 18.08 -14.12
C THR A 123 -9.17 16.59 -13.88
N PHE A 124 -9.64 16.23 -12.68
CA PHE A 124 -9.78 14.85 -12.23
C PHE A 124 -10.70 14.02 -13.14
N GLU A 125 -11.84 14.57 -13.55
CA GLU A 125 -12.80 13.85 -14.41
C GLU A 125 -12.22 13.57 -15.80
N HIS A 126 -11.54 14.55 -16.40
CA HIS A 126 -10.90 14.40 -17.70
C HIS A 126 -9.80 13.33 -17.65
N GLU A 127 -8.97 13.36 -16.61
CA GLU A 127 -7.91 12.38 -16.42
C GLU A 127 -8.47 10.98 -16.13
N LYS A 128 -9.53 10.86 -15.32
CA LYS A 128 -10.25 9.60 -15.10
C LYS A 128 -10.80 9.03 -16.40
N ARG A 129 -11.32 9.88 -17.30
CA ARG A 129 -11.76 9.47 -18.64
C ARG A 129 -10.61 8.95 -19.49
N LEU A 130 -9.46 9.64 -19.51
CA LEU A 130 -8.26 9.19 -20.23
C LEU A 130 -7.73 7.86 -19.68
N SER A 131 -7.68 7.71 -18.36
CA SER A 131 -7.29 6.46 -17.70
C SER A 131 -8.20 5.29 -18.10
N ARG A 132 -9.53 5.49 -18.10
CA ARG A 132 -10.49 4.49 -18.57
C ARG A 132 -10.29 4.12 -20.04
N ILE A 133 -9.95 5.07 -20.91
CA ILE A 133 -9.67 4.79 -22.33
C ILE A 133 -8.39 3.97 -22.46
N ALA A 134 -7.35 4.32 -21.71
CA ALA A 134 -6.09 3.59 -21.71
C ALA A 134 -6.25 2.15 -21.20
N THR A 135 -6.97 1.95 -20.09
CA THR A 135 -7.22 0.60 -19.54
C THR A 135 -8.06 -0.24 -20.51
N LYS A 136 -9.12 0.32 -21.11
CA LYS A 136 -9.90 -0.36 -22.16
C LYS A 136 -9.02 -0.80 -23.33
N GLY A 137 -8.09 0.06 -23.78
CA GLY A 137 -7.14 -0.29 -24.85
C GLY A 137 -6.21 -1.44 -24.47
N VAL A 138 -5.62 -1.42 -23.27
CA VAL A 138 -4.75 -2.50 -22.78
C VAL A 138 -5.51 -3.82 -22.65
N VAL A 139 -6.73 -3.79 -22.12
CA VAL A 139 -7.59 -4.99 -21.98
C VAL A 139 -7.97 -5.56 -23.35
N GLN A 140 -8.31 -4.70 -24.32
CA GLN A 140 -8.63 -5.14 -25.68
C GLN A 140 -7.43 -5.83 -26.35
N LEU A 141 -6.22 -5.29 -26.18
CA LEU A 141 -5.01 -5.92 -26.70
C LEU A 141 -4.71 -7.26 -26.00
N PHE A 142 -4.85 -7.33 -24.68
CA PHE A 142 -4.64 -8.57 -23.93
C PHE A 142 -5.63 -9.66 -24.34
N ASN A 143 -6.91 -9.30 -24.49
CA ASN A 143 -7.94 -10.20 -24.96
C ASN A 143 -7.68 -10.67 -26.40
N ALA A 144 -7.26 -9.77 -27.30
CA ALA A 144 -6.91 -10.12 -28.67
C ALA A 144 -5.72 -11.09 -28.73
N ILE A 145 -4.68 -10.86 -27.93
CA ILE A 145 -3.52 -11.78 -27.83
C ILE A 145 -3.96 -13.14 -27.26
N LYS A 146 -4.79 -13.14 -26.20
CA LYS A 146 -5.30 -14.37 -25.59
C LYS A 146 -6.15 -15.18 -26.58
N MET A 147 -6.99 -14.52 -27.38
CA MET A 147 -7.77 -15.18 -28.43
C MET A 147 -6.86 -15.74 -29.53
N ALA A 148 -5.84 -15.00 -29.97
CA ALA A 148 -4.87 -15.48 -30.96
C ALA A 148 -4.08 -16.69 -30.45
N GLN A 149 -3.69 -16.71 -29.18
CA GLN A 149 -3.02 -17.86 -28.56
C GLN A 149 -3.94 -19.07 -28.46
N LYS A 150 -5.18 -18.87 -27.98
CA LYS A 150 -6.17 -19.96 -27.84
C LYS A 150 -6.54 -20.57 -29.19
N THR A 151 -6.74 -19.75 -30.22
CA THR A 151 -7.02 -20.24 -31.59
C THR A 151 -5.83 -20.97 -32.19
N ALA A 152 -4.60 -20.54 -31.89
CA ALA A 152 -3.41 -21.29 -32.28
C ALA A 152 -3.34 -22.65 -31.57
N GLU A 153 -3.59 -22.70 -30.27
CA GLU A 153 -3.67 -23.95 -29.47
C GLU A 153 -4.75 -24.89 -29.99
N GLU A 154 -5.97 -24.41 -30.22
CA GLU A 154 -7.07 -25.19 -30.79
C GLU A 154 -6.74 -25.72 -32.20
N ALA A 155 -6.06 -24.93 -33.03
CA ALA A 155 -5.57 -25.38 -34.33
C ALA A 155 -4.48 -26.46 -34.22
N VAL A 156 -3.62 -26.41 -33.19
CA VAL A 156 -2.63 -27.47 -32.90
C VAL A 156 -3.32 -28.77 -32.52
N GLU A 157 -4.32 -28.68 -31.64
CA GLU A 157 -5.07 -29.84 -31.16
C GLU A 157 -5.87 -30.49 -32.30
N ALA A 158 -6.53 -29.68 -33.14
CA ALA A 158 -7.27 -30.15 -34.31
C ALA A 158 -6.36 -30.79 -35.38
N ALA A 159 -5.11 -30.33 -35.49
CA ALA A 159 -4.10 -30.90 -36.40
C ALA A 159 -3.45 -32.20 -35.88
N GLY A 160 -3.90 -32.75 -34.75
CA GLY A 160 -3.46 -34.05 -34.25
C GLY A 160 -2.19 -34.03 -33.39
N GLY A 161 -1.88 -32.90 -32.73
CA GLY A 161 -0.88 -32.88 -31.66
C GLY A 161 0.59 -32.87 -32.10
N ASP A 162 0.89 -32.61 -33.37
CA ASP A 162 2.27 -32.35 -33.82
C ASP A 162 2.74 -30.96 -33.35
N GLY A 163 2.98 -30.81 -32.05
CA GLY A 163 3.45 -29.58 -31.39
C GLY A 163 4.75 -29.01 -31.98
N LYS A 164 5.47 -29.76 -32.83
CA LYS A 164 6.66 -29.29 -33.55
C LYS A 164 6.35 -28.31 -34.68
N LEU A 165 5.20 -28.41 -35.35
CA LEU A 165 4.83 -27.49 -36.43
C LEU A 165 4.40 -26.13 -35.88
N THR A 166 3.84 -26.12 -34.68
CA THR A 166 3.25 -24.93 -34.05
C THR A 166 4.26 -24.15 -33.23
N ILE A 167 5.27 -24.79 -32.65
CA ILE A 167 6.46 -24.09 -32.10
C ILE A 167 7.24 -23.38 -33.21
N ARG A 168 7.31 -23.95 -34.42
CA ARG A 168 7.94 -23.29 -35.58
C ARG A 168 7.11 -22.12 -36.09
N GLN A 169 5.80 -22.30 -36.26
CA GLN A 169 4.90 -21.19 -36.63
C GLN A 169 4.83 -20.10 -35.54
N ALA A 170 4.84 -20.45 -34.26
CA ALA A 170 4.93 -19.48 -33.16
C ALA A 170 6.27 -18.73 -33.14
N LYS A 171 7.38 -19.40 -33.49
CA LYS A 171 8.69 -18.77 -33.72
C LYS A 171 8.68 -17.87 -34.96
N ASP A 172 7.93 -18.22 -36.00
CA ASP A 172 7.78 -17.40 -37.19
C ASP A 172 6.89 -16.17 -36.94
N VAL A 173 5.83 -16.31 -36.15
CA VAL A 173 5.01 -15.18 -35.66
C VAL A 173 5.80 -14.31 -34.68
N ALA A 174 6.70 -14.90 -33.87
CA ALA A 174 7.62 -14.16 -33.01
C ALA A 174 8.80 -13.52 -33.77
N SER A 175 9.19 -14.08 -34.92
CA SER A 175 10.21 -13.50 -35.82
C SER A 175 9.64 -12.44 -36.75
N MET A 176 8.30 -12.38 -36.91
CA MET A 176 7.63 -11.25 -37.54
C MET A 176 7.88 -9.97 -36.74
N SER A 177 8.04 -8.86 -37.45
CA SER A 177 8.19 -7.57 -36.79
C SER A 177 6.94 -7.27 -35.96
N LYS A 178 7.11 -6.67 -34.77
CA LYS A 178 6.00 -6.24 -33.88
C LYS A 178 4.94 -5.42 -34.61
N LYS A 179 5.32 -4.71 -35.69
CA LYS A 179 4.42 -3.94 -36.55
C LYS A 179 3.49 -4.84 -37.38
N THR A 180 4.03 -5.89 -37.97
CA THR A 180 3.28 -6.86 -38.78
C THR A 180 2.26 -7.62 -37.93
N PHE A 181 2.64 -8.01 -36.71
CA PHE A 181 1.73 -8.66 -35.76
C PHE A 181 0.55 -7.76 -35.34
N LEU A 182 0.83 -6.48 -35.06
CA LEU A 182 -0.23 -5.52 -34.72
C LEU A 182 -1.16 -5.25 -35.89
N ASP A 183 -0.67 -5.29 -37.13
CA ASP A 183 -1.48 -5.10 -38.33
C ASP A 183 -2.45 -6.27 -38.56
N ILE A 184 -1.98 -7.50 -38.35
CA ILE A 184 -2.82 -8.71 -38.38
C ILE A 184 -3.91 -8.63 -37.30
N LEU A 185 -3.56 -8.27 -36.06
CA LEU A 185 -4.54 -8.11 -34.98
C LEU A 185 -5.56 -7.00 -35.29
N LYS A 186 -5.12 -5.86 -35.82
CA LYS A 186 -6.03 -4.77 -36.21
C LYS A 186 -6.98 -5.18 -37.35
N SER A 187 -6.48 -5.93 -38.33
CA SER A 187 -7.31 -6.44 -39.43
C SER A 187 -8.37 -7.44 -38.97
N GLY A 188 -8.08 -8.22 -37.92
CA GLY A 188 -9.02 -9.19 -37.34
C GLY A 188 -10.09 -8.59 -36.43
N VAL A 189 -9.84 -7.41 -35.84
CA VAL A 189 -10.77 -6.75 -34.90
C VAL A 189 -11.82 -5.88 -35.61
N ASN A 190 -11.58 -5.44 -36.86
CA ASN A 190 -12.52 -4.62 -37.63
C ASN A 190 -13.60 -5.42 -38.37
N LYS A 191 -13.87 -6.65 -37.95
CA LYS A 191 -14.85 -7.54 -38.59
C LYS A 191 -16.11 -7.62 -37.73
N ASP A 192 -16.81 -6.49 -37.64
CA ASP A 192 -18.23 -6.39 -37.30
C ASP A 192 -18.96 -5.78 -38.51
#